data_AF-A0A2N5C5H6-F1
#
_entry.id   AF-A0A2N5C5H6-F1
#
_cell.length_a   1.000
_cell.length_b   1.000
_cell.length_c   1.000
_cell.angle_alpha   90.00
_cell.angle_beta   90.00
_cell.angle_gamma   90.00
#
_symmetry.space_group_name_H-M   'P 1'
#
loop_
_entity.id
_entity.type
_entity.pdbx_description
1 polymer ?
#
loop_
_entity_poly.entity_id
_entity_poly.type
_entity_poly.pdbx_seq_one_letter_code
_entity_poly.pdbx_strand_id
1 'polypeptide(L)'
;MTSTKDDQVGACVYILHMLLQRLESQRPGMLLQMTEGISADQAAASATESGKRLDSVFSEALRMVNLAQAQLQGANRRDTEDDR
;
A
#
# COMPACT_ATOMS: atom_id res chain seq x y z
N MET A 1 -22.62 14.32 -6.92
CA MET A 1 -22.29 15.04 -5.68
C MET A 1 -21.52 14.04 -4.82
N THR A 2 -20.20 14.15 -4.74
CA THR A 2 -19.40 13.32 -3.82
C THR A 2 -19.84 13.69 -2.40
N SER A 3 -20.10 12.67 -1.57
CA SER A 3 -20.43 12.91 -0.18
C SER A 3 -19.17 13.40 0.54
N THR A 4 -19.30 14.23 1.57
CA THR A 4 -18.16 14.68 2.39
C THR A 4 -17.33 13.50 2.95
N LYS A 5 -17.95 12.34 3.10
CA LYS A 5 -17.29 11.09 3.47
C LYS A 5 -16.36 10.54 2.38
N ASP A 6 -16.72 10.69 1.11
CA ASP A 6 -15.90 10.26 -0.03
C ASP A 6 -14.65 11.12 -0.13
N ASP A 7 -14.78 12.44 0.09
CA ASP A 7 -13.66 13.37 0.09
C ASP A 7 -12.70 13.09 1.26
N GLN A 8 -13.22 12.78 2.45
CA GLN A 8 -12.40 12.38 3.61
C GLN A 8 -11.61 11.09 3.35
N VAL A 9 -12.26 10.07 2.78
CA VAL A 9 -11.57 8.83 2.41
C VAL A 9 -10.52 9.10 1.34
N GLY A 10 -10.85 9.91 0.33
CA GLY A 10 -9.91 10.32 -0.71
C GLY A 10 -8.67 11.03 -0.14
N ALA A 11 -8.86 11.95 0.81
CA ALA A 11 -7.76 12.64 1.49
C ALA A 11 -6.86 11.68 2.28
N CYS A 12 -7.44 10.74 3.03
CA CYS A 12 -6.69 9.72 3.76
C CYS A 12 -5.87 8.84 2.80
N VAL A 13 -6.47 8.39 1.70
CA VAL A 13 -5.78 7.58 0.68
C VAL A 13 -4.62 8.36 0.06
N TYR A 14 -4.83 9.63 -0.28
CA TYR A 14 -3.78 10.49 -0.84
C TYR A 14 -2.60 10.66 0.12
N ILE A 15 -2.87 10.96 1.40
CA ILE A 15 -1.82 11.13 2.42
C ILE A 15 -1.05 9.82 2.63
N LEU A 16 -1.75 8.69 2.79
CA LEU A 16 -1.12 7.39 2.95
C LEU A 16 -0.23 7.05 1.75
N HIS A 17 -0.73 7.30 0.54
CA HIS A 17 0.04 7.08 -0.68
C HIS A 17 1.33 7.93 -0.70
N MET A 18 1.25 9.23 -0.43
CA MET A 18 2.42 10.12 -0.35
C MET A 18 3.44 9.67 0.70
N LEU A 19 2.97 9.19 1.86
CA LEU A 19 3.86 8.68 2.91
C LEU A 19 4.57 7.38 2.48
N LEU A 20 3.87 6.46 1.81
CA LEU A 20 4.46 5.23 1.29
C LEU A 20 5.50 5.51 0.21
N GLN A 21 5.22 6.44 -0.71
CA GLN A 21 6.19 6.86 -1.72
C GLN A 21 7.44 7.47 -1.10
N ARG A 22 7.26 8.36 -0.10
CA ARG A 22 8.39 8.97 0.61
C ARG A 22 9.21 7.95 1.38
N LEU A 23 8.55 6.97 2.02
CA LEU A 23 9.22 5.90 2.73
C LEU A 23 10.12 5.08 1.81
N GLU A 24 9.60 4.66 0.65
CA GLU A 24 10.35 3.89 -0.33
C GLU A 24 11.52 4.69 -0.92
N SER A 25 11.31 5.98 -1.20
CA SER A 25 12.37 6.87 -1.69
C SER A 25 13.51 7.03 -0.67
N GLN A 26 13.18 7.13 0.61
CA GLN A 26 14.18 7.25 1.68
C GLN A 26 14.87 5.93 2.01
N ARG A 27 14.16 4.81 1.84
CA ARG A 27 14.64 3.47 2.18
C ARG A 27 14.12 2.47 1.13
N PRO A 28 14.84 2.30 0.01
CA PRO A 28 14.44 1.36 -1.04
C PRO A 28 14.27 -0.06 -0.49
N GLY A 29 13.20 -0.74 -0.92
CA GLY A 29 12.82 -2.07 -0.48
C GLY A 29 11.87 -2.11 0.73
N MET A 30 11.53 -0.97 1.35
CA MET A 30 10.63 -0.94 2.50
C MET A 30 9.22 -1.41 2.15
N LEU A 31 8.67 -1.04 0.99
CA LEU A 31 7.33 -1.50 0.60
C LEU A 31 7.28 -3.02 0.37
N LEU A 32 8.35 -3.60 -0.17
CA LEU A 32 8.47 -5.06 -0.30
C LEU A 32 8.47 -5.73 1.09
N GLN A 33 9.29 -5.22 2.01
CA GLN A 33 9.34 -5.72 3.39
C GLN A 33 7.99 -5.57 4.12
N MET A 34 7.24 -4.49 3.85
CA MET A 34 5.89 -4.30 4.39
C MET A 34 4.93 -5.36 3.85
N THR A 35 4.96 -5.65 2.55
CA THR A 35 4.14 -6.72 1.94
C THR A 35 4.44 -8.08 2.58
N GLU A 36 5.72 -8.41 2.78
CA GLU A 36 6.13 -9.64 3.46
C GLU A 36 5.64 -9.70 4.91
N GLY A 37 5.82 -8.62 5.67
CA GLY A 37 5.38 -8.54 7.07
C GLY A 37 3.86 -8.68 7.23
N ILE A 38 3.08 -7.98 6.41
CA ILE A 38 1.62 -8.07 6.42
C ILE A 38 1.16 -9.49 6.07
N SER A 39 1.82 -10.15 5.12
CA SER A 39 1.49 -11.53 4.73
C SER A 39 1.78 -12.53 5.85
N ALA A 40 2.89 -12.33 6.57
CA ALA A 40 3.24 -13.14 7.74
C ALA A 40 2.26 -12.92 8.90
N ASP A 41 1.90 -11.66 9.17
CA ASP A 41 0.91 -11.30 10.19
C ASP A 41 -0.46 -11.90 9.88
N GLN A 42 -0.89 -11.84 8.61
CA GLN A 42 -2.12 -12.48 8.16
C GLN A 42 -2.07 -13.97 8.42
N ALA A 43 -1.02 -14.67 7.98
CA ALA A 43 -0.87 -16.11 8.19
C ALA A 43 -0.92 -16.50 9.68
N ALA A 44 -0.28 -15.70 10.54
CA ALA A 44 -0.32 -15.89 11.98
C ALA A 44 -1.72 -15.64 12.57
N ALA A 45 -2.41 -14.58 12.12
CA ALA A 45 -3.73 -14.22 12.61
C ALA A 45 -4.81 -15.23 12.19
N SER A 46 -4.80 -15.70 10.94
CA SER A 46 -5.79 -16.65 10.40
C SER A 46 -5.73 -18.03 11.08
N ALA A 47 -4.73 -18.30 11.92
CA ALA A 47 -4.68 -19.45 12.80
C ALA A 47 -5.74 -19.42 13.93
N THR A 48 -6.42 -18.28 14.13
CA THR A 48 -7.47 -18.11 15.13
C THR A 48 -8.77 -17.61 14.50
N GLU A 49 -9.92 -17.98 15.05
CA GLU A 49 -11.23 -17.50 14.56
C GLU A 49 -11.38 -15.98 14.69
N SER A 50 -10.80 -15.37 15.73
CA SER A 50 -10.79 -13.92 15.88
C SER A 50 -9.91 -13.24 14.83
N GLY A 51 -8.77 -13.84 14.48
CA GLY A 51 -7.86 -13.30 13.48
C GLY A 51 -8.37 -13.45 12.05
N LYS A 52 -9.12 -14.51 11.71
CA LYS A 52 -9.81 -14.64 10.42
C LYS A 52 -10.78 -13.48 10.13
N ARG A 53 -11.36 -12.87 11.17
CA ARG A 53 -12.22 -11.67 11.01
C ARG A 53 -11.45 -10.45 10.50
N LEU A 54 -10.12 -10.46 10.59
CA LEU A 54 -9.24 -9.39 10.13
C LEU A 54 -8.70 -9.65 8.71
N ASP A 55 -9.04 -10.77 8.07
CA ASP A 55 -8.52 -11.10 6.72
C ASP A 55 -8.79 -10.00 5.69
N SER A 56 -9.94 -9.32 5.79
CA SER A 56 -10.28 -8.19 4.92
C SER A 56 -9.39 -6.97 5.16
N VAL A 57 -8.95 -6.74 6.40
CA VAL A 57 -8.02 -5.66 6.76
C VAL A 57 -6.64 -5.94 6.19
N PHE A 58 -6.12 -7.16 6.36
CA PHE A 58 -4.84 -7.57 5.78
C PHE A 58 -4.86 -7.50 4.25
N SER A 59 -5.93 -8.00 3.63
CA SER A 59 -6.10 -7.97 2.17
C SER A 59 -6.09 -6.53 1.63
N GLU A 60 -6.78 -5.62 2.31
CA GLU A 60 -6.82 -4.21 1.91
C GLU A 60 -5.48 -3.51 2.14
N ALA A 61 -4.77 -3.83 3.22
CA ALA A 61 -3.43 -3.33 3.47
C ALA A 61 -2.44 -3.77 2.37
N LEU A 62 -2.45 -5.07 2.02
CA LEU A 62 -1.64 -5.60 0.91
C LEU A 62 -1.99 -4.91 -0.41
N ARG A 63 -3.28 -4.71 -0.70
CA ARG A 63 -3.74 -4.00 -1.91
C ARG A 63 -3.18 -2.58 -1.97
N MET A 64 -3.20 -1.84 -0.87
CA MET A 64 -2.68 -0.47 -0.82
C MET A 64 -1.16 -0.39 -0.98
N VAL A 65 -0.40 -1.27 -0.33
CA VAL A 65 1.06 -1.31 -0.45
C VAL A 65 1.48 -1.68 -1.88
N ASN A 66 0.84 -2.69 -2.47
CA ASN A 66 1.10 -3.11 -3.85
C ASN A 66 0.75 -2.01 -4.87
N LEU A 67 -0.36 -1.28 -4.65
CA LEU A 67 -0.73 -0.16 -5.50
C LEU A 67 0.35 0.94 -5.47
N ALA A 68 0.85 1.30 -4.29
CA ALA A 68 1.91 2.29 -4.14
C ALA A 68 3.20 1.83 -4.85
N GLN A 69 3.58 0.56 -4.71
CA GLN A 69 4.75 -0.02 -5.37
C GLN A 69 4.61 0.02 -6.90
N ALA A 70 3.46 -0.39 -7.45
CA ALA A 70 3.21 -0.38 -8.89
C ALA A 70 3.29 1.04 -9.48
N GLN A 71 2.77 2.04 -8.77
CA GLN A 71 2.81 3.44 -9.21
C GLN A 71 4.23 4.01 -9.21
N LEU A 72 5.07 3.63 -8.23
CA LEU A 72 6.49 4.01 -8.22
C LEU A 72 7.26 3.37 -9.37
N GLN A 73 7.03 2.09 -9.65
CA GLN A 73 7.65 1.40 -10.78
C GLN A 73 7.23 2.02 -12.13
N GLY A 74 5.96 2.39 -12.26
CA GLY A 74 5.45 3.08 -13.45
C GLY A 74 5.92 4.54 -13.58
N ALA A 75 6.26 5.21 -12.47
CA ALA A 75 6.92 6.52 -12.50
C ALA A 75 8.36 6.39 -13.00
N ASN A 76 9.17 5.52 -12.38
CA ASN A 76 10.56 5.31 -12.77
C ASN A 76 10.72 4.89 -14.25
N ARG A 77 9.79 4.11 -14.80
CA ARG A 77 9.83 3.71 -16.21
C ARG A 77 9.67 4.89 -17.18
N ARG A 78 8.82 5.85 -16.83
CA ARG A 78 8.60 7.05 -17.67
C ARG A 78 9.82 7.97 -17.65
N ASP A 79 10.50 8.09 -16.51
CA ASP A 79 11.73 8.88 -16.40
C ASP A 79 12.86 8.28 -17.26
N THR A 80 12.92 6.96 -17.43
CA THR A 80 13.94 6.31 -18.28
C THR A 80 13.64 6.31 -19.79
N GLU A 81 12.40 6.59 -20.19
CA GLU A 81 11.99 6.63 -21.61
C GLU A 81 12.13 8.04 -22.21
N ASP A 82 12.13 9.10 -21.38
CA ASP A 82 12.27 10.51 -21.81
C ASP A 82 13.74 10.96 -22.02
N ASP A 83 14.70 10.12 -21.61
CA ASP A 83 16.16 10.36 -21.68
C ASP A 83 16.83 9.70 -22.92
N ARG A 84 16.05 9.26 -23.92
CA ARG A 84 16.52 8.63 -25.17
C ARG A 84 16.06 9.37 -26.41
#